data_AF-A0A7X8ZJJ6-F1
#
_entry.id   AF-A0A7X8ZJJ6-F1
#
_cell.length_a   1.000
_cell.length_b   1.000
_cell.length_c   1.000
_cell.angle_alpha   90.00
_cell.angle_beta   90.00
_cell.angle_gamma   90.00
#
_symmetry.space_group_name_H-M   'P 1'
#
loop_
_entity.id
_entity.type
_entity.pdbx_description
1 polymer ?
#
loop_
_entity_poly.entity_id
_entity_poly.type
_entity_poly.pdbx_seq_one_letter_code
_entity_poly.pdbx_strand_id
1 'polypeptide(L)' 'PFNVTYPPNMIAEGVEEAVRGVQSGDTSKGRIRIIPAEIITPANAAEYYFPDSTY' A
#
# COMPACT_ATOMS: atom_id res chain seq x y z
N PRO A 1 5.71 -15.95 17.21
CA PRO A 1 5.44 -15.91 15.74
C PRO A 1 5.17 -14.48 15.30
N PHE A 2 5.75 -14.05 14.17
CA PHE A 2 5.53 -12.75 13.54
C PHE A 2 5.03 -12.97 12.12
N ASN A 3 4.29 -12.01 11.57
CA ASN A 3 3.84 -12.02 10.18
C ASN A 3 4.61 -10.95 9.37
N VAL A 4 4.53 -11.03 8.04
CA VAL A 4 5.15 -10.07 7.13
C VAL A 4 4.09 -9.59 6.14
N THR A 5 4.02 -8.28 5.88
CA THR A 5 3.05 -7.73 4.92
C THR A 5 3.46 -8.05 3.48
N TYR A 6 2.46 -8.35 2.67
CA TYR A 6 2.50 -8.22 1.21
C TYR A 6 1.19 -7.56 0.81
N PRO A 7 1.10 -6.23 0.94
CA PRO A 7 -0.17 -5.64 1.29
C PRO A 7 -1.05 -5.46 0.03
N PRO A 8 -2.32 -5.90 0.05
CA PRO A 8 -3.23 -5.70 -1.09
C PRO A 8 -3.55 -4.21 -1.34
N ASN A 9 -3.23 -3.32 -0.39
CA ASN A 9 -3.35 -1.86 -0.51
C ASN A 9 -2.43 -1.25 -1.59
N MET A 10 -1.54 -2.03 -2.23
CA MET A 10 -0.72 -1.56 -3.36
C MET A 10 -1.56 -0.88 -4.46
N ILE A 11 -2.80 -1.33 -4.67
CA ILE A 11 -3.72 -0.69 -5.62
C ILE A 11 -4.15 0.71 -5.15
N ALA A 12 -4.42 0.89 -3.86
CA ALA A 12 -4.77 2.19 -3.31
C ALA A 12 -3.63 3.20 -3.51
N GLU A 13 -2.39 2.79 -3.21
CA GLU A 13 -1.21 3.61 -3.49
C GLU A 13 -1.06 3.94 -4.99
N GLY A 14 -1.25 2.96 -5.87
CA GLY A 14 -1.19 3.19 -7.32
C GLY A 14 -2.24 4.21 -7.80
N VAL A 15 -3.44 4.19 -7.25
CA VAL A 15 -4.51 5.15 -7.57
C VAL A 15 -4.13 6.55 -7.06
N GLU A 16 -3.63 6.68 -5.84
CA GLU A 16 -3.18 7.97 -5.30
C GLU A 16 -2.08 8.59 -6.16
N GLU A 17 -1.10 7.80 -6.60
CA GLU A 17 -0.04 8.26 -7.49
C GLU A 17 -0.59 8.69 -8.87
N ALA A 18 -1.56 7.94 -9.41
CA ALA A 18 -2.22 8.33 -10.65
C ALA A 18 -2.94 9.68 -10.52
N VAL A 19 -3.66 9.90 -9.41
CA VAL A 19 -4.33 11.18 -9.12
C VAL A 19 -3.31 12.31 -9.00
N ARG A 20 -2.21 12.08 -8.26
CA ARG A 20 -1.11 13.06 -8.13
C ARG A 20 -0.52 13.44 -9.48
N GLY A 21 -0.28 12.46 -10.36
CA GLY A 21 0.26 12.70 -11.71
C GLY A 21 -0.66 13.56 -12.58
N VAL A 22 -1.98 13.35 -12.50
CA VAL A 22 -2.97 14.18 -13.20
C VAL A 22 -2.97 15.61 -12.64
N GLN A 23 -2.92 15.77 -11.32
CA GLN A 23 -2.94 17.08 -10.66
C GLN A 23 -1.66 17.89 -10.91
N SER A 24 -0.50 17.24 -10.95
CA SER A 24 0.79 17.90 -11.18
C SER A 24 1.10 18.14 -12.66
N GLY A 25 0.35 17.51 -13.57
CA GLY A 25 0.63 17.50 -15.02
C GLY A 25 1.78 16.56 -15.42
N ASP A 26 2.37 15.84 -14.47
CA ASP A 26 3.42 14.85 -14.69
C ASP A 26 2.85 13.43 -14.70
N THR A 27 2.38 13.02 -15.88
CA THR A 27 1.87 11.67 -16.12
C THR A 27 2.96 10.71 -16.64
N SER A 28 4.21 10.91 -16.25
CA SER A 28 5.32 10.10 -16.78
C SER A 28 5.09 8.60 -16.56
N LYS A 29 5.12 7.85 -17.67
CA LYS A 29 4.99 6.39 -17.67
C LYS A 29 6.32 5.74 -17.26
N GLY A 30 6.25 4.60 -16.57
CA GLY A 30 7.43 3.76 -16.29
C GLY A 30 8.11 3.98 -14.94
N ARG A 31 7.46 4.65 -13.97
CA ARG A 31 7.96 4.71 -12.60
C ARG A 31 7.71 3.38 -11.89
N ILE A 32 8.79 2.75 -11.42
CA ILE A 32 8.69 1.58 -10.53
C ILE A 32 8.63 2.13 -9.11
N ARG A 33 7.54 1.82 -8.40
CA ARG A 33 7.40 2.11 -6.97
C ARG A 33 7.41 0.79 -6.22
N ILE A 34 8.34 0.69 -5.27
CA ILE A 34 8.47 -0.48 -4.41
C ILE A 34 7.84 -0.13 -3.07
N ILE A 35 6.80 -0.87 -2.69
CA ILE A 35 6.14 -0.74 -1.40
C ILE A 35 6.83 -1.74 -0.44
N PRO A 36 7.46 -1.26 0.64
CA PRO A 36 8.24 -2.13 1.52
C PRO A 36 7.32 -3.06 2.30
N ALA A 37 7.80 -4.28 2.53
CA ALA A 37 7.16 -5.20 3.46
C ALA A 37 7.50 -4.82 4.90
N GLU A 38 6.55 -5.00 5.80
CA GLU A 38 6.64 -4.67 7.22
C GLU A 38 6.45 -5.92 8.07
N ILE A 39 7.14 -5.97 9.21
CA ILE A 39 6.98 -7.05 10.18
C ILE A 39 5.80 -6.71 11.09
N ILE A 40 4.81 -7.60 11.09
CA ILE A 40 3.66 -7.51 11.98
C ILE A 40 3.97 -8.30 13.26
N THR A 41 3.84 -7.59 14.37
CA THR A 41 3.94 -8.09 15.74
C THR A 41 2.61 -7.84 16.46
N PRO A 42 2.36 -8.44 17.63
CA PRO A 42 1.15 -8.14 18.40
C PRO A 42 0.97 -6.65 18.74
N ALA A 43 2.06 -5.87 18.79
CA ALA A 43 2.00 -4.45 19.14
C ALA A 43 1.44 -3.56 18.01
N ASN A 44 1.62 -3.93 16.74
CA ASN A 44 1.14 -3.17 15.57
C ASN A 44 0.05 -3.90 14.75
N ALA A 45 -0.34 -5.12 15.16
CA ALA A 45 -1.31 -5.93 14.41
C ALA A 45 -2.68 -5.25 14.20
N ALA A 46 -3.09 -4.36 15.10
CA ALA A 46 -4.35 -3.63 14.97
C ALA A 46 -4.39 -2.71 13.75
N GLU A 47 -3.24 -2.21 13.29
CA GLU A 47 -3.13 -1.34 12.11
C GLU A 47 -3.34 -2.09 10.80
N TYR A 48 -3.21 -3.41 10.83
CA TYR A 48 -3.31 -4.31 9.68
C TYR A 48 -4.57 -5.16 9.70
N TYR A 49 -5.52 -4.87 10.59
CA TYR A 49 -6.79 -5.58 10.69
C TYR A 49 -7.93 -4.73 10.12
N PHE A 50 -8.45 -5.15 8.98
CA PHE A 50 -9.53 -4.48 8.27
C PHE A 50 -10.77 -5.39 8.29
N PRO A 51 -11.71 -5.22 9.24
CA PRO A 51 -12.80 -6.18 9.45
C PRO A 51 -13.77 -6.28 8.27
N ASP A 52 -13.89 -5.20 7.49
CA ASP A 52 -14.74 -5.14 6.29
C ASP A 52 -14.01 -5.63 5.03
N SER A 53 -12.71 -5.91 5.12
CA SER A 53 -11.97 -6.57 4.05
C SER A 53 -12.46 -8.01 3.91
N THR A 54 -12.72 -8.44 2.68
CA THR A 54 -12.99 -9.86 2.40
C THR A 54 -11.73 -10.73 2.48
N TYR A 55 -10.57 -10.08 2.51
CA TYR A 55 -9.24 -10.68 2.64
C TYR A 55 -8.74 -10.60 4.07
#